data_AF-A0A382PHR3-F1
#
_entry.id   AF-A0A382PHR3-F1
#
_cell.length_a   1.000
_cell.length_b   1.000
_cell.length_c   1.000
_cell.angle_alpha   90.00
_cell.angle_beta   90.00
_cell.angle_gamma   90.00
#
_symmetry.space_group_name_H-M   'P 1'
#
loop_
_entity.id
_entity.type
_entity.pdbx_description
1 polymer ?
#
loop_
_entity_poly.entity_id
_entity_poly.type
_entity_poly.pdbx_seq_one_letter_code
_entity_poly.pdbx_strand_id
1 'polypeptide(L)'
;KPRASLYETGIKIWTPSVRRTPFQSMSPRAKTHNYINLILGDNEVKHIDSEGWAILLDLNGNLTEGMGSNIFTVKNDTIFTPKSQNVLGGISRETVIDLANSIGMPVIEKDIEVFEAINSDEIFLTSTSLCICPVSLFNGKKIGRNIFGPITLKLIDAYKDFVSFDFVNQYLNHLD
;
A
#
# COMPACT_ATOMS: atom_id res chain seq x y z
N LYS A 1 18.37 -8.64 5.74
CA LYS A 1 17.87 -7.27 6.10
C LYS A 1 16.38 -7.32 6.47
N PRO A 2 15.87 -6.56 7.48
CA PRO A 2 14.52 -6.79 8.05
C PRO A 2 13.33 -6.73 7.08
N ARG A 3 13.44 -5.98 5.97
CA ARG A 3 12.36 -5.83 4.98
C ARG A 3 12.46 -6.77 3.77
N ALA A 4 13.52 -7.57 3.67
CA ALA A 4 13.73 -8.49 2.55
C ALA A 4 12.65 -9.57 2.49
N SER A 5 12.29 -10.14 3.64
CA SER A 5 11.25 -11.16 3.78
C SER A 5 9.87 -10.72 3.30
N LEU A 6 9.60 -9.41 3.21
CA LEU A 6 8.32 -8.90 2.70
C LEU A 6 8.10 -9.25 1.23
N TYR A 7 9.17 -9.45 0.46
CA TYR A 7 9.10 -9.89 -0.93
C TYR A 7 8.91 -11.40 -1.08
N GLU A 8 9.02 -12.16 0.00
CA GLU A 8 8.66 -13.58 0.02
C GLU A 8 7.26 -13.79 0.62
N THR A 9 6.95 -13.04 1.68
CA THR A 9 5.77 -13.27 2.54
C THR A 9 4.61 -12.31 2.28
N GLY A 10 4.86 -11.18 1.61
CA GLY A 10 3.92 -10.07 1.51
C GLY A 10 3.73 -9.33 2.84
N ILE A 11 3.25 -8.09 2.76
CA ILE A 11 2.98 -7.25 3.92
C ILE A 11 1.67 -7.69 4.58
N LYS A 12 1.68 -7.82 5.90
CA LYS A 12 0.46 -7.94 6.70
C LYS A 12 -0.01 -6.55 7.12
N ILE A 13 -1.23 -6.17 6.76
CA ILE A 13 -1.79 -4.87 7.11
C ILE A 13 -3.02 -4.98 7.99
N TRP A 14 -3.16 -3.98 8.86
CA TRP A 14 -4.25 -3.86 9.81
C TRP A 14 -4.79 -2.42 9.83
N THR A 15 -6.08 -2.26 10.09
CA THR A 15 -6.70 -0.95 10.29
C THR A 15 -6.81 -0.65 11.79
N PRO A 16 -6.04 0.30 12.34
CA PRO A 16 -6.16 0.67 13.74
C PRO A 16 -7.41 1.52 14.02
N SER A 17 -7.70 1.73 15.29
CA SER A 17 -8.73 2.67 15.77
C SER A 17 -8.40 4.13 15.41
N VAL A 18 -7.11 4.47 15.38
CA VAL A 18 -6.60 5.80 15.03
C VAL A 18 -6.99 6.17 13.59
N ARG A 19 -7.60 7.35 13.42
CA ARG A 19 -7.97 7.89 12.10
C ARG A 19 -6.86 8.75 11.50
N ARG A 20 -6.80 8.80 10.17
CA ARG A 20 -5.94 9.73 9.44
C ARG A 20 -6.40 11.15 9.70
N THR A 21 -5.46 12.06 9.99
CA THR A 21 -5.79 13.48 10.13
C THR A 21 -6.48 13.97 8.86
N PRO A 22 -7.71 14.51 8.96
CA PRO A 22 -8.47 14.94 7.79
C PRO A 22 -7.80 16.17 7.15
N PHE A 23 -7.91 16.30 5.83
CA PHE A 23 -7.23 17.37 5.07
C PHE A 23 -7.62 18.79 5.50
N GLN A 24 -8.82 18.95 6.08
CA GLN A 24 -9.32 20.22 6.62
C GLN A 24 -8.61 20.65 7.93
N SER A 25 -8.00 19.71 8.66
CA SER A 25 -7.24 20.00 9.88
C SER A 25 -5.74 20.08 9.59
N MET A 26 -5.22 19.11 8.85
CA MET A 26 -3.84 19.11 8.37
C MET A 26 -3.79 18.34 7.07
N SER A 27 -3.37 19.00 6.01
CA SER A 27 -3.29 18.38 4.68
C SER A 27 -2.33 17.19 4.71
N PRO A 28 -2.80 15.95 4.42
CA PRO A 28 -1.93 14.78 4.34
C PRO A 28 -0.97 14.85 3.14
N ARG A 29 -1.27 15.73 2.17
CA ARG A 29 -0.48 15.95 0.95
C ARG A 29 0.88 16.59 1.21
N ALA A 30 1.10 17.18 2.39
CA ALA A 30 2.40 17.73 2.77
C ALA A 30 3.14 16.74 3.68
N LYS A 31 4.38 16.39 3.30
CA LYS A 31 5.26 15.57 4.13
C LYS A 31 5.90 16.45 5.21
N THR A 32 5.28 16.54 6.38
CA THR A 32 5.76 17.34 7.52
C THR A 32 6.37 16.46 8.61
N HIS A 33 6.99 17.06 9.62
CA HIS A 33 7.43 16.32 10.82
C HIS A 33 6.28 15.83 11.71
N ASN A 34 5.04 16.25 11.45
CA ASN A 34 3.90 15.83 12.25
C ASN A 34 3.39 14.45 11.81
N TYR A 35 4.06 13.41 12.30
CA TYR A 35 3.78 12.00 12.01
C TYR A 35 3.01 11.27 13.13
N ILE A 36 2.62 11.98 14.19
CA ILE A 36 2.12 11.35 15.42
C ILE A 36 0.90 10.46 15.18
N ASN A 37 -0.02 10.85 14.30
CA ASN A 37 -1.20 10.03 13.99
C ASN A 37 -0.82 8.70 13.32
N LEU A 38 0.17 8.70 12.42
CA LEU A 38 0.67 7.49 11.77
C LEU A 38 1.44 6.60 12.77
N ILE A 39 2.25 7.21 13.64
CA ILE A 39 3.02 6.49 14.67
C ILE A 39 2.09 5.83 15.69
N LEU A 40 1.05 6.52 16.16
CA LEU A 40 0.08 5.96 17.09
C LEU A 40 -0.68 4.78 16.47
N GLY A 41 -1.11 4.91 15.21
CA GLY A 41 -1.76 3.82 14.50
C GLY A 41 -0.85 2.61 14.27
N ASP A 42 0.42 2.84 13.92
CA ASP A 42 1.41 1.77 13.77
C ASP A 42 1.66 1.07 15.11
N ASN A 43 1.89 1.82 16.18
CA ASN A 43 2.08 1.26 17.52
C ASN A 43 0.87 0.40 17.94
N GLU A 44 -0.37 0.84 17.71
CA GLU A 44 -1.57 0.03 18.00
C GLU A 44 -1.52 -1.31 17.26
N VAL A 45 -1.21 -1.29 15.96
CA VAL A 45 -1.07 -2.52 15.17
C VAL A 45 0.07 -3.40 15.68
N LYS A 46 1.21 -2.84 16.07
CA LYS A 46 2.35 -3.58 16.61
C LYS A 46 2.06 -4.34 17.90
N HIS A 47 1.06 -3.91 18.69
CA HIS A 47 0.60 -4.67 19.86
C HIS A 47 -0.25 -5.89 19.49
N ILE A 48 -0.86 -5.91 18.31
CA ILE A 48 -1.70 -7.00 17.80
C ILE A 48 -0.85 -7.98 16.96
N ASP A 49 0.00 -7.43 16.09
CA ASP A 49 0.88 -8.15 15.18
C ASP A 49 2.20 -7.37 15.07
N SER A 50 3.28 -7.91 15.67
CA SER A 50 4.59 -7.25 15.70
C SER A 50 5.16 -6.98 14.31
N GLU A 51 4.77 -7.77 13.31
CA GLU A 51 5.19 -7.59 11.92
C GLU A 51 4.15 -6.83 11.08
N GLY A 52 2.98 -6.56 11.64
CA GLY A 52 1.87 -5.86 10.99
C GLY A 52 2.17 -4.39 10.70
N TRP A 53 1.57 -3.87 9.63
CA TRP A 53 1.66 -2.47 9.23
C TRP A 53 0.29 -1.81 9.33
N ALA A 54 0.24 -0.57 9.81
CA ALA A 54 -1.01 0.17 9.88
C ALA A 54 -1.39 0.83 8.55
N ILE A 55 -2.66 0.67 8.15
CA ILE A 55 -3.32 1.49 7.12
C ILE A 55 -4.47 2.23 7.81
N LEU A 56 -4.34 3.54 7.93
CA LEU A 56 -5.34 4.34 8.65
C LEU A 56 -6.59 4.53 7.79
N LEU A 57 -7.72 4.75 8.48
CA LEU A 57 -8.98 5.11 7.84
C LEU A 57 -9.23 6.62 7.96
N ASP A 58 -10.00 7.18 7.03
CA ASP A 58 -10.56 8.52 7.17
C ASP A 58 -11.71 8.54 8.20
N LEU A 59 -12.32 9.70 8.42
CA LEU A 59 -13.44 9.84 9.37
C LEU A 59 -14.72 9.12 8.91
N ASN A 60 -14.84 8.81 7.63
CA ASN A 60 -15.97 8.11 7.04
C ASN A 60 -15.77 6.59 7.01
N GLY A 61 -14.60 6.10 7.44
CA GLY A 61 -14.27 4.67 7.46
C GLY A 61 -13.65 4.14 6.16
N ASN A 62 -13.20 5.01 5.25
CA ASN A 62 -12.52 4.60 4.01
C ASN A 62 -11.01 4.49 4.21
N LEU A 63 -10.36 3.64 3.42
CA LEU A 63 -8.90 3.50 3.40
C LEU A 63 -8.21 4.81 3.03
N THR A 64 -7.07 5.07 3.68
CA THR A 64 -6.16 6.18 3.33
C THR A 64 -4.76 5.67 3.00
N GLU A 65 -3.83 5.75 3.94
CA GLU A 65 -2.43 5.42 3.73
C GLU A 65 -1.81 4.85 5.01
N GLY A 66 -0.63 4.25 4.85
CA GLY A 66 0.18 3.78 5.96
C GLY A 66 1.38 4.68 6.21
N MET A 67 2.11 4.40 7.28
CA MET A 67 3.34 5.11 7.58
C MET A 67 4.37 4.92 6.45
N GLY A 68 4.53 5.95 5.61
CA GLY A 68 5.49 5.94 4.49
C GLY A 68 5.07 5.08 3.29
N SER A 69 3.78 4.80 3.12
CA SER A 69 3.28 4.03 1.98
C SER A 69 1.86 4.42 1.56
N ASN A 70 1.56 4.32 0.26
CA ASN A 70 0.20 4.40 -0.27
C ASN A 70 -0.32 2.99 -0.57
N ILE A 71 -1.64 2.80 -0.51
CA ILE A 71 -2.32 1.52 -0.76
C ILE A 71 -3.03 1.50 -2.10
N PHE A 72 -3.02 0.33 -2.74
CA PHE A 72 -3.81 0.00 -3.91
C PHE A 72 -4.55 -1.31 -3.68
N THR A 73 -5.76 -1.41 -4.20
CA THR A 73 -6.55 -2.65 -4.23
C THR A 73 -6.88 -3.01 -5.67
N VAL A 74 -7.07 -4.30 -5.93
CA VAL A 74 -7.43 -4.82 -7.26
C VAL A 74 -8.71 -5.62 -7.13
N LYS A 75 -9.70 -5.34 -7.99
CA LYS A 75 -10.92 -6.13 -8.10
C LYS A 75 -11.34 -6.27 -9.55
N ASN A 76 -11.54 -7.50 -10.01
CA ASN A 76 -11.96 -7.80 -11.39
C ASN A 76 -11.08 -7.05 -12.42
N ASP A 77 -9.76 -7.23 -12.30
CA ASP A 77 -8.71 -6.59 -13.13
C ASP A 77 -8.68 -5.04 -13.10
N THR A 78 -9.48 -4.41 -12.24
CA THR A 78 -9.49 -2.95 -12.06
C THR A 78 -8.69 -2.56 -10.83
N ILE A 79 -7.82 -1.56 -10.96
CA ILE A 79 -6.98 -1.05 -9.88
C ILE A 79 -7.67 0.15 -9.23
N PHE A 80 -7.73 0.17 -7.91
CA PHE A 80 -8.28 1.27 -7.10
C PHE A 80 -7.24 1.79 -6.13
N THR A 81 -7.24 3.10 -5.87
CA THR A 81 -6.44 3.72 -4.81
C THR A 81 -7.21 4.88 -4.17
N PRO A 82 -6.97 5.21 -2.89
CA PRO A 82 -7.60 6.36 -2.25
C PRO A 82 -7.33 7.67 -2.99
N LYS A 83 -8.33 8.56 -2.99
CA LYS A 83 -8.22 9.90 -3.58
C LYS A 83 -7.05 10.68 -2.97
N SER A 84 -6.26 11.35 -3.82
CA SER A 84 -5.06 12.10 -3.42
C SER A 84 -5.28 13.17 -2.34
N GLN A 85 -6.50 13.69 -2.15
CA GLN A 85 -6.81 14.66 -1.08
C GLN A 85 -6.66 14.08 0.33
N ASN A 86 -6.80 12.76 0.49
CA ASN A 86 -6.80 12.06 1.78
C ASN A 86 -5.46 11.38 2.12
N VAL A 87 -4.48 11.47 1.22
CA VAL A 87 -3.19 10.77 1.34
C VAL A 87 -2.04 11.70 0.95
N LEU A 88 -0.81 11.27 1.23
CA LEU A 88 0.38 11.88 0.64
C LEU A 88 0.40 11.60 -0.86
N GLY A 89 0.69 12.64 -1.67
CA GLY A 89 0.96 12.50 -3.10
C GLY A 89 2.30 11.82 -3.33
N GLY A 90 2.36 10.51 -3.09
CA GLY A 90 3.60 9.74 -3.17
C GLY A 90 4.10 9.62 -4.61
N ILE A 91 5.40 9.85 -4.82
CA ILE A 91 6.01 9.70 -6.15
C ILE A 91 5.89 8.26 -6.66
N SER A 92 6.14 7.25 -5.82
CA SER A 92 5.94 5.85 -6.22
C SER A 92 4.49 5.51 -6.55
N ARG A 93 3.52 6.18 -5.91
CA ARG A 93 2.09 6.05 -6.24
C ARG A 93 1.82 6.63 -7.62
N GLU A 94 2.31 7.83 -7.90
CA GLU A 94 2.20 8.49 -9.20
C GLU A 94 2.85 7.65 -10.31
N THR A 95 4.08 7.17 -10.09
CA THR A 95 4.76 6.26 -11.02
C THR A 95 3.94 5.01 -11.31
N VAL A 96 3.34 4.39 -10.29
CA VAL A 96 2.47 3.22 -10.51
C VAL A 96 1.23 3.57 -11.32
N ILE A 97 0.60 4.72 -11.08
CA ILE A 97 -0.56 5.16 -11.86
C ILE A 97 -0.17 5.35 -13.34
N ASP A 98 0.97 6.00 -13.60
CA ASP A 98 1.47 6.22 -14.96
C ASP A 98 1.83 4.93 -15.68
N LEU A 99 2.52 4.01 -14.99
CA LEU A 99 2.88 2.70 -15.53
C LEU A 99 1.65 1.84 -15.80
N ALA A 100 0.67 1.84 -14.89
CA ALA A 100 -0.58 1.12 -15.07
C ALA A 100 -1.33 1.64 -16.31
N ASN A 101 -1.40 2.97 -16.48
CA ASN A 101 -2.00 3.57 -17.66
C ASN A 101 -1.26 3.19 -18.96
N SER A 102 0.07 3.17 -18.96
CA SER A 102 0.87 2.87 -20.15
C SER A 102 0.73 1.42 -20.62
N ILE A 103 0.43 0.49 -19.71
CA ILE A 103 0.17 -0.92 -20.02
C ILE A 103 -1.32 -1.25 -20.19
N GLY A 104 -2.19 -0.24 -20.29
CA GLY A 104 -3.62 -0.41 -20.56
C GLY A 104 -4.45 -0.86 -19.35
N MET A 105 -4.01 -0.54 -18.14
CA MET A 105 -4.63 -0.92 -16.86
C MET A 105 -4.98 0.33 -16.04
N PRO A 106 -6.07 1.05 -16.39
CA PRO A 106 -6.37 2.33 -15.76
C PRO A 106 -6.62 2.20 -14.25
N VAL A 107 -6.12 3.17 -13.50
CA VAL A 107 -6.32 3.27 -12.05
C VAL A 107 -7.48 4.20 -11.72
N ILE A 108 -8.40 3.75 -10.87
CA ILE A 108 -9.52 4.55 -10.40
C ILE A 108 -9.22 5.09 -8.99
N GLU A 109 -9.08 6.41 -8.89
CA GLU A 109 -9.02 7.09 -7.59
C GLU A 109 -10.42 7.21 -6.99
N LYS A 110 -10.68 6.52 -5.88
CA LYS A 110 -11.97 6.55 -5.20
C LYS A 110 -11.84 6.39 -3.68
N ASP A 111 -12.95 6.62 -2.98
CA ASP A 111 -13.05 6.17 -1.60
C ASP A 111 -13.23 4.64 -1.62
N ILE A 112 -12.48 3.94 -0.75
CA ILE A 112 -12.45 2.48 -0.71
C ILE A 112 -12.85 2.05 0.69
N GLU A 113 -13.98 1.36 0.82
CA GLU A 113 -14.44 0.86 2.11
C GLU A 113 -13.62 -0.35 2.56
N VAL A 114 -13.58 -0.60 3.87
CA VAL A 114 -12.97 -1.81 4.44
C VAL A 114 -13.59 -3.08 3.85
N PHE A 115 -14.91 -3.07 3.59
CA PHE A 115 -15.60 -4.20 2.95
C PHE A 115 -15.13 -4.45 1.50
N GLU A 116 -14.75 -3.41 0.77
CA GLU A 116 -14.21 -3.59 -0.58
C GLU A 116 -12.79 -4.14 -0.54
N ALA A 117 -11.95 -3.59 0.34
CA ALA A 117 -10.58 -4.04 0.52
C ALA A 117 -10.51 -5.51 0.96
N ILE A 118 -11.33 -5.93 1.93
CA ILE A 118 -11.36 -7.31 2.40
C ILE A 118 -11.83 -8.30 1.33
N ASN A 119 -12.52 -7.84 0.28
CA ASN A 119 -13.00 -8.66 -0.84
C ASN A 119 -12.23 -8.42 -2.15
N SER A 120 -11.11 -7.69 -2.08
CA SER A 120 -10.23 -7.46 -3.22
C SER A 120 -9.46 -8.74 -3.59
N ASP A 121 -9.14 -8.86 -4.86
CA ASP A 121 -8.42 -10.02 -5.41
C ASP A 121 -6.91 -9.89 -5.12
N GLU A 122 -6.39 -8.65 -5.12
CA GLU A 122 -5.03 -8.31 -4.73
C GLU A 122 -5.01 -6.99 -3.94
N ILE A 123 -4.00 -6.81 -3.09
CA ILE A 123 -3.67 -5.52 -2.47
C ILE A 123 -2.15 -5.38 -2.55
N PHE A 124 -1.66 -4.16 -2.79
CA PHE A 124 -0.24 -3.86 -2.72
C PHE A 124 -0.01 -2.45 -2.17
N LEU A 125 1.17 -2.25 -1.60
CA LEU A 125 1.64 -0.96 -1.14
C LEU A 125 2.70 -0.39 -2.07
N THR A 126 2.75 0.93 -2.14
CA THR A 126 3.83 1.65 -2.83
C THR A 126 4.61 2.52 -1.85
N SER A 127 5.93 2.58 -2.02
CA SER A 127 6.81 3.39 -1.19
C SER A 127 8.12 3.63 -1.91
N THR A 128 8.80 4.76 -1.68
CA THR A 128 10.12 5.01 -2.26
C THR A 128 11.12 3.90 -1.93
N SER A 129 11.06 3.33 -0.72
CA SER A 129 11.97 2.24 -0.35
C SER A 129 11.57 0.92 -0.98
N LEU A 130 10.27 0.63 -1.05
CA LEU A 130 9.77 -0.67 -1.47
C LEU A 130 9.36 -0.72 -2.94
N CYS A 131 9.40 0.36 -3.71
CA CYS A 131 8.73 0.43 -5.02
C CYS A 131 7.28 -0.06 -4.92
N ILE A 132 7.01 -1.31 -5.31
CA ILE A 132 5.75 -2.03 -5.13
C ILE A 132 5.99 -3.27 -4.27
N CYS A 133 5.19 -3.46 -3.23
CA CYS A 133 5.24 -4.66 -2.40
C CYS A 133 3.83 -5.22 -2.16
N PRO A 134 3.58 -6.52 -2.42
CA PRO A 134 2.26 -7.11 -2.25
C PRO A 134 1.84 -7.20 -0.78
N VAL A 135 0.54 -7.20 -0.55
CA VAL A 135 -0.08 -7.47 0.75
C VAL A 135 -0.65 -8.88 0.75
N SER A 136 -0.29 -9.67 1.77
CA SER A 136 -0.75 -11.06 1.92
C SER A 136 -1.91 -11.20 2.92
N LEU A 137 -2.09 -10.23 3.81
CA LEU A 137 -3.09 -10.25 4.87
C LEU A 137 -3.67 -8.86 5.11
N PHE A 138 -5.00 -8.77 5.20
CA PHE A 138 -5.71 -7.55 5.62
C PHE A 138 -6.70 -7.89 6.73
N ASN A 139 -6.51 -7.29 7.92
CA ASN A 139 -7.37 -7.51 9.10
C ASN A 139 -7.61 -8.99 9.42
N GLY A 140 -6.54 -9.81 9.39
CA GLY A 140 -6.62 -11.25 9.66
C GLY A 140 -7.13 -12.10 8.50
N LYS A 141 -7.63 -11.51 7.40
CA LYS A 141 -8.03 -12.24 6.20
C LYS A 141 -6.89 -12.30 5.20
N LYS A 142 -6.61 -13.49 4.67
CA LYS A 142 -5.68 -13.68 3.55
C LYS A 142 -6.22 -12.97 2.30
N ILE A 143 -5.37 -12.21 1.63
CA ILE A 143 -5.66 -11.56 0.36
C ILE A 143 -5.05 -12.37 -0.78
N GLY A 144 -5.82 -12.55 -1.86
CA GLY A 144 -5.40 -13.29 -3.03
C GLY A 144 -5.16 -14.79 -2.79
N ARG A 145 -4.92 -15.51 -3.89
CA ARG A 145 -4.47 -16.92 -3.84
C ARG A 145 -2.95 -17.00 -3.66
N ASN A 146 -2.25 -16.13 -4.39
CA ASN A 146 -0.80 -15.97 -4.39
C ASN A 146 -0.44 -14.58 -3.84
N ILE A 147 0.73 -14.46 -3.21
CA ILE A 147 1.25 -13.18 -2.70
C ILE A 147 1.44 -12.20 -3.86
N PHE A 148 2.02 -12.69 -4.95
CA PHE A 148 2.15 -11.95 -6.20
C PHE A 148 1.00 -12.32 -7.13
N GLY A 149 -0.06 -11.52 -7.10
CA GLY A 149 -1.15 -11.65 -8.06
C GLY A 149 -0.75 -11.14 -9.46
N PRO A 150 -1.49 -11.53 -10.50
CA PRO A 150 -1.15 -11.21 -11.90
C PRO A 150 -1.07 -9.71 -12.18
N ILE A 151 -1.89 -8.89 -11.53
CA ILE A 151 -1.90 -7.43 -11.72
C ILE A 151 -0.70 -6.80 -11.03
N THR A 152 -0.44 -7.17 -9.78
CA THR A 152 0.72 -6.69 -9.03
C THR A 152 2.03 -7.10 -9.72
N LEU A 153 2.12 -8.30 -10.28
CA LEU A 153 3.31 -8.75 -11.04
C LEU A 153 3.56 -7.91 -12.29
N LYS A 154 2.53 -7.69 -13.11
CA LYS A 154 2.66 -6.85 -14.31
C LYS A 154 3.18 -5.45 -13.97
N LEU A 155 2.67 -4.87 -12.88
CA LEU A 155 3.12 -3.55 -12.42
C LEU A 155 4.55 -3.59 -11.89
N ILE A 156 4.94 -4.64 -11.18
CA ILE A 156 6.32 -4.84 -10.72
C ILE A 156 7.26 -4.93 -11.93
N ASP A 157 6.94 -5.72 -12.94
CA ASP A 157 7.76 -5.87 -14.14
C ASP A 157 7.88 -4.54 -14.90
N ALA A 158 6.77 -3.82 -15.10
CA ALA A 158 6.79 -2.49 -15.69
C ALA A 158 7.62 -1.48 -14.88
N TYR A 159 7.58 -1.57 -13.54
CA TYR A 159 8.39 -0.71 -12.68
C TYR A 159 9.88 -1.05 -12.81
N LYS A 160 10.24 -2.35 -12.81
CA LYS A 160 11.63 -2.80 -13.00
C LYS A 160 12.21 -2.29 -14.31
N ASP A 161 11.43 -2.37 -15.39
CA ASP A 161 11.82 -1.86 -16.71
C ASP A 161 12.02 -0.34 -16.67
N PHE A 162 11.07 0.39 -16.08
CA PHE A 162 11.14 1.85 -15.96
C PHE A 162 12.39 2.33 -15.21
N VAL A 163 12.76 1.69 -14.10
CA VAL A 163 13.97 2.04 -13.35
C VAL A 163 15.23 1.31 -13.83
N SER A 164 15.11 0.43 -14.83
CA SER A 164 16.19 -0.43 -15.33
C SER A 164 16.90 -1.21 -14.20
N PHE A 165 16.13 -1.69 -13.22
CA PHE A 165 16.69 -2.35 -12.03
C PHE A 165 15.72 -3.36 -11.40
N ASP A 166 16.20 -4.58 -11.12
CA ASP A 166 15.42 -5.60 -10.42
C ASP A 166 15.49 -5.42 -8.90
N PHE A 167 14.63 -4.55 -8.39
CA PHE A 167 14.51 -4.30 -6.95
C PHE A 167 13.99 -5.53 -6.17
N VAL A 168 13.21 -6.42 -6.79
CA VAL A 168 12.73 -7.64 -6.15
C VAL A 168 13.92 -8.56 -5.87
N ASN A 169 14.74 -8.83 -6.88
CA ASN A 169 15.93 -9.65 -6.73
C ASN A 169 16.93 -9.01 -5.75
N GLN A 170 17.06 -7.68 -5.75
CA GLN A 170 17.86 -6.98 -4.73
C GLN A 170 17.39 -7.34 -3.30
N TYR A 171 16.09 -7.33 -3.03
CA TYR A 171 15.57 -7.71 -1.71
C TYR A 171 15.80 -9.19 -1.41
N LEU A 172 15.51 -10.08 -2.35
CA LEU A 172 15.66 -11.53 -2.16
C LEU A 172 17.12 -11.95 -1.91
N ASN A 173 18.09 -11.25 -2.51
CA ASN A 173 19.52 -11.48 -2.26
C ASN A 173 19.97 -11.05 -0.83
N HIS A 174 19.08 -10.49 -0.02
CA HIS A 174 19.36 -10.07 1.37
C HIS A 174 18.43 -10.76 2.38
N LEU A 175 17.91 -11.95 2.06
CA LEU A 175 17.10 -12.76 2.98
C LEU A 175 17.94 -13.34 4.13
N ASP A 176 19.22 -13.59 3.88
CA ASP A 176 20.21 -14.03 4.87
C ASP A 176 20.70 -12.90 5.79
#